data_AF-A0AAF0C409-F1
#
_entry.id   AF-A0AAF0C409-F1
#
_cell.length_a   1.000
_cell.length_b   1.000
_cell.length_c   1.000
_cell.angle_alpha   90.00
_cell.angle_beta   90.00
_cell.angle_gamma   90.00
#
_symmetry.space_group_name_H-M   'P 1'
#
loop_
_entity.id
_entity.type
_entity.pdbx_description
1 polymer ?
#
loop_
_entity_poly.entity_id
_entity_poly.type
_entity_poly.pdbx_seq_one_letter_code
_entity_poly.pdbx_strand_id
1 'polypeptide(L)'
;MTQQSPLNEQSPLDDSWLAISQDWQEQPYEKANLDVLVKKTRRRTWWAKFLLAANILATLGILIALIAGLYQDNRQTPTLAYLAFGFVFSVVFVYYEIKIRRSAWQLTDAGPDEALKAAVLGCQSSLQYARLMKWSFYLLIIPANWYAYAMMQLRETFSWKAFVFVNGLLAVMYICSHIYQKKRERELASLNQVSDNN
;
A
#
# COMPACT_ATOMS: atom_id res chain seq x y z
N MET A 1 52.62 -35.05 -51.99
CA MET A 1 52.81 -33.59 -51.99
C MET A 1 51.88 -33.01 -50.94
N THR A 2 52.46 -32.58 -49.82
CA THR A 2 51.77 -31.97 -48.68
C THR A 2 51.38 -30.54 -49.03
N GLN A 3 50.09 -30.28 -49.23
CA GLN A 3 49.60 -28.90 -49.34
C GLN A 3 49.42 -28.36 -47.92
N GLN A 4 50.34 -27.48 -47.53
CA GLN A 4 50.30 -26.74 -46.28
C GLN A 4 49.05 -25.86 -46.26
N SER A 5 48.26 -26.02 -45.20
CA SER A 5 47.23 -25.06 -44.80
C SER A 5 47.94 -23.82 -44.24
N PRO A 6 47.76 -22.60 -44.81
CA PRO A 6 48.29 -21.42 -44.18
C PRO A 6 47.23 -20.87 -43.21
N LEU A 7 47.61 -20.90 -41.94
CA LEU A 7 47.51 -19.75 -41.03
C LEU A 7 46.12 -19.14 -40.84
N ASN A 8 45.47 -19.57 -39.76
CA ASN A 8 45.13 -18.70 -38.63
C ASN A 8 45.04 -17.19 -38.94
N GLU A 9 44.07 -16.79 -39.75
CA GLU A 9 43.55 -15.42 -39.73
C GLU A 9 42.62 -15.35 -38.53
N GLN A 10 43.16 -14.98 -37.37
CA GLN A 10 42.34 -14.29 -36.37
C GLN A 10 41.82 -13.05 -37.07
N SER A 11 40.61 -13.16 -37.62
CA SER A 11 39.98 -12.09 -38.35
C SER A 11 39.89 -10.91 -37.39
N PRO A 12 40.46 -9.74 -37.71
CA PRO A 12 40.36 -8.57 -36.84
C PRO A 12 38.90 -8.14 -36.59
N LEU A 13 37.97 -8.64 -37.42
CA LEU A 13 36.54 -8.53 -37.21
C LEU A 13 36.04 -9.39 -36.04
N ASP A 14 36.58 -10.59 -35.81
CA ASP A 14 36.11 -11.48 -34.75
C ASP A 14 36.44 -10.92 -33.37
N ASP A 15 37.66 -10.41 -33.17
CA ASP A 15 38.03 -9.76 -31.90
C ASP A 15 37.23 -8.47 -31.66
N SER A 16 36.94 -7.71 -32.73
CA SER A 16 36.13 -6.50 -32.66
C SER A 16 34.65 -6.80 -32.38
N TRP A 17 34.09 -7.85 -32.99
CA TRP A 17 32.74 -8.32 -32.71
C TRP A 17 32.62 -8.93 -31.32
N LEU A 18 33.65 -9.65 -30.86
CA LEU A 18 33.70 -10.18 -29.51
C LEU A 18 33.71 -9.03 -28.50
N ALA A 19 34.56 -8.02 -28.71
CA ALA A 19 34.62 -6.82 -27.88
C ALA A 19 33.30 -6.05 -27.88
N ILE A 20 32.66 -5.86 -29.05
CA ILE A 20 31.34 -5.22 -29.13
C ILE A 20 30.26 -6.06 -28.46
N SER A 21 30.31 -7.40 -28.55
CA SER A 21 29.35 -8.30 -27.92
C SER A 21 29.52 -8.37 -26.41
N GLN A 22 30.76 -8.33 -25.93
CA GLN A 22 31.12 -8.23 -24.52
C GLN A 22 30.72 -6.86 -23.99
N ASP A 23 31.03 -5.78 -24.70
CA ASP A 23 30.58 -4.43 -24.34
C ASP A 23 29.05 -4.37 -24.30
N TRP A 24 28.33 -4.93 -25.28
CA TRP A 24 26.87 -5.07 -25.27
C TRP A 24 26.33 -5.88 -24.07
N GLN A 25 27.06 -6.90 -23.61
CA GLN A 25 26.71 -7.71 -22.45
C GLN A 25 27.09 -7.05 -21.13
N GLU A 26 28.16 -6.24 -21.12
CA GLU A 26 28.73 -5.53 -19.99
C GLU A 26 28.14 -4.14 -19.80
N GLN A 27 27.40 -3.63 -20.80
CA GLN A 27 26.67 -2.37 -20.65
C GLN A 27 25.84 -2.45 -19.36
N PRO A 28 26.07 -1.55 -18.39
CA PRO A 28 25.31 -1.53 -17.16
C PRO A 28 23.96 -0.85 -17.44
N TYR A 29 23.19 -1.35 -18.41
CA TYR A 29 21.88 -0.82 -18.70
C TYR A 29 20.92 -1.31 -17.61
N GLU A 30 20.35 -0.36 -16.87
CA GLU A 30 19.03 -0.30 -16.21
C GLU A 30 18.39 -1.52 -15.51
N LYS A 31 18.64 -2.75 -15.94
CA LYS A 31 18.14 -4.03 -15.40
C LYS A 31 18.35 -4.15 -13.89
N ALA A 32 19.52 -3.79 -13.37
CA ALA A 32 19.80 -3.86 -11.93
C ALA A 32 18.91 -2.90 -11.11
N ASN A 33 18.51 -1.76 -11.67
CA ASN A 33 17.59 -0.81 -11.00
C ASN A 33 16.13 -1.26 -11.13
N LEU A 34 15.74 -1.85 -12.27
CA LEU A 34 14.38 -2.36 -12.50
C LEU A 34 14.06 -3.56 -11.60
N ASP A 35 14.97 -4.50 -11.42
CA ASP A 35 14.75 -5.66 -10.54
C ASP A 35 14.54 -5.25 -9.07
N VAL A 36 15.31 -4.26 -8.62
CA VAL A 36 15.13 -3.67 -7.28
C VAL A 36 13.77 -2.97 -7.18
N LEU A 37 13.35 -2.27 -8.23
CA LEU A 37 12.04 -1.61 -8.30
C LEU A 37 10.89 -2.63 -8.26
N VAL A 38 10.97 -3.70 -9.04
CA VAL A 38 9.99 -4.79 -9.07
C VAL A 38 9.90 -5.46 -7.70
N LYS A 39 11.04 -5.83 -7.09
CA LYS A 39 11.07 -6.46 -5.76
C LYS A 39 10.45 -5.55 -4.69
N LYS A 40 10.76 -4.25 -4.74
CA LYS A 40 10.22 -3.25 -3.83
C LYS A 40 8.70 -3.08 -4.02
N THR A 41 8.23 -3.02 -5.26
CA THR A 41 6.81 -2.93 -5.61
C THR A 41 6.06 -4.18 -5.16
N ARG A 42 6.59 -5.38 -5.44
CA ARG A 42 6.00 -6.66 -5.01
C ARG A 42 5.86 -6.76 -3.49
N ARG A 43 6.92 -6.40 -2.75
CA ARG A 43 6.87 -6.38 -1.27
C ARG A 43 5.79 -5.43 -0.75
N ARG A 44 5.65 -4.25 -1.37
CA ARG A 44 4.62 -3.26 -1.00
C ARG A 44 3.21 -3.76 -1.32
N THR A 45 3.02 -4.38 -2.47
CA THR A 45 1.76 -5.01 -2.86
C THR A 45 1.37 -6.11 -1.88
N TRP A 46 2.33 -6.92 -1.43
CA TRP A 46 2.09 -7.93 -0.40
C TRP A 46 1.62 -7.31 0.92
N TRP A 47 2.29 -6.27 1.42
CA TRP A 47 1.85 -5.53 2.61
C TRP A 47 0.47 -4.90 2.44
N ALA A 48 0.15 -4.37 1.26
CA ALA A 48 -1.17 -3.81 0.96
C ALA A 48 -2.26 -4.89 0.98
N LYS A 49 -1.98 -6.09 0.43
CA LYS A 49 -2.92 -7.23 0.49
C LYS A 49 -3.11 -7.72 1.93
N PHE A 50 -2.03 -7.79 2.72
CA PHE A 50 -2.10 -8.13 4.14
C PHE A 50 -2.96 -7.14 4.93
N LEU A 51 -2.76 -5.84 4.73
CA LEU A 51 -3.57 -4.79 5.37
C LEU A 51 -5.05 -4.87 4.96
N LEU A 52 -5.34 -5.14 3.68
CA LEU A 52 -6.72 -5.35 3.22
C LEU A 52 -7.36 -6.55 3.94
N ALA A 53 -6.64 -7.67 4.05
CA ALA A 53 -7.13 -8.84 4.76
C ALA A 53 -7.41 -8.53 6.23
N ALA A 54 -6.53 -7.77 6.89
CA ALA A 54 -6.76 -7.31 8.26
C ALA A 54 -8.01 -6.42 8.39
N ASN A 55 -8.26 -5.52 7.44
CA ASN A 55 -9.46 -4.67 7.43
C ASN A 55 -10.74 -5.48 7.22
N ILE A 56 -10.72 -6.50 6.35
CA ILE A 56 -11.84 -7.43 6.16
C ILE A 56 -12.11 -8.20 7.47
N LEU A 57 -11.07 -8.74 8.10
CA LEU A 57 -11.20 -9.45 9.39
C LEU A 57 -11.73 -8.52 10.50
N ALA A 58 -11.26 -7.29 10.57
CA ALA A 58 -11.77 -6.29 11.50
C ALA A 58 -13.26 -6.01 11.25
N THR A 59 -13.68 -5.91 9.99
CA THR A 59 -15.09 -5.69 9.61
C THR A 59 -15.97 -6.85 10.06
N LEU A 60 -15.50 -8.09 9.86
CA LEU A 60 -16.18 -9.29 10.36
C LEU A 60 -16.23 -9.32 11.89
N GLY A 61 -15.15 -8.92 12.57
CA GLY A 61 -15.11 -8.80 14.02
C GLY A 61 -16.15 -7.81 14.57
N ILE A 62 -16.30 -6.66 13.91
CA ILE A 62 -17.34 -5.67 14.27
C ILE A 62 -18.74 -6.28 14.09
N LEU A 63 -18.98 -7.01 13.00
CA LEU A 63 -20.25 -7.68 12.76
C LEU A 63 -20.57 -8.71 13.86
N ILE A 64 -19.60 -9.56 14.21
CA ILE A 64 -19.76 -10.57 15.27
C ILE A 64 -20.04 -9.87 16.61
N ALA A 65 -19.30 -8.80 16.94
CA ALA A 65 -19.51 -8.04 18.16
C ALA A 65 -20.90 -7.37 18.20
N LEU A 66 -21.38 -6.86 17.06
CA LEU A 66 -22.72 -6.29 16.94
C LEU A 66 -23.80 -7.35 17.20
N ILE A 67 -23.69 -8.51 16.54
CA ILE A 67 -24.62 -9.63 16.72
C ILE A 67 -24.61 -10.10 18.18
N ALA A 68 -23.42 -10.36 18.75
CA ALA A 68 -23.28 -10.77 20.14
C ALA A 68 -23.89 -9.75 21.12
N GLY A 69 -23.70 -8.45 20.87
CA GLY A 69 -24.30 -7.37 21.67
C GLY A 69 -25.82 -7.33 21.61
N LEU A 70 -26.45 -7.73 20.49
CA LEU A 70 -27.91 -7.79 20.37
C LEU A 70 -28.53 -8.92 21.22
N TYR A 71 -27.78 -9.99 21.45
CA TYR A 71 -28.18 -11.14 22.27
C TYR A 71 -27.90 -10.97 23.76
N GLN A 72 -27.15 -9.95 24.18
CA GLN A 72 -26.91 -9.69 25.60
C GLN A 72 -28.12 -9.00 26.26
N ASP A 73 -28.45 -9.41 27.48
CA ASP A 73 -29.57 -8.82 28.25
C ASP A 73 -29.31 -7.35 28.63
N ASN A 74 -28.05 -6.96 28.82
CA ASN A 74 -27.66 -5.58 29.15
C ASN A 74 -27.28 -4.77 27.90
N ARG A 75 -28.26 -4.50 27.04
CA ARG A 75 -28.08 -3.78 25.77
C ARG A 75 -27.63 -2.33 26.03
N GLN A 76 -26.33 -2.08 25.90
CA GLN A 76 -25.80 -0.71 25.95
C GLN A 76 -26.06 -0.03 24.60
N THR A 77 -27.16 0.71 24.50
CA THR A 77 -27.61 1.38 23.26
C THR A 77 -26.49 2.15 22.55
N PRO A 78 -25.62 2.92 23.22
CA PRO A 78 -24.54 3.62 22.54
C PRO A 78 -23.49 2.70 21.92
N THR A 79 -23.20 1.56 22.55
CA THR A 79 -22.26 0.56 22.02
C THR A 79 -22.82 -0.09 20.77
N LEU A 80 -24.10 -0.46 20.77
CA LEU A 80 -24.75 -1.03 19.59
C LEU A 80 -24.83 -0.04 18.44
N ALA A 81 -25.20 1.23 18.72
CA ALA A 81 -25.24 2.28 17.70
C ALA A 81 -23.85 2.53 17.10
N TYR A 82 -22.80 2.59 17.94
CA TYR A 82 -21.42 2.77 17.50
C TYR A 82 -20.93 1.59 16.66
N LEU A 83 -21.22 0.35 17.07
CA LEU A 83 -20.86 -0.85 16.31
C LEU A 83 -21.61 -0.93 14.97
N ALA A 84 -22.89 -0.60 14.94
CA ALA A 84 -23.68 -0.59 13.70
C ALA A 84 -23.15 0.45 12.71
N PHE A 85 -22.89 1.67 13.18
CA PHE A 85 -22.25 2.71 12.38
C PHE A 85 -20.85 2.27 11.90
N GLY A 86 -20.03 1.74 12.81
CA GLY A 86 -18.69 1.25 12.50
C GLY A 86 -18.70 0.13 11.47
N PHE A 87 -19.67 -0.78 11.51
CA PHE A 87 -19.82 -1.86 10.54
C PHE A 87 -20.13 -1.31 9.14
N VAL A 88 -21.16 -0.48 9.01
CA VAL A 88 -21.54 0.13 7.71
C VAL A 88 -20.37 0.92 7.14
N PHE A 89 -19.73 1.73 7.98
CA PHE A 89 -18.57 2.51 7.57
C PHE A 89 -17.41 1.63 7.13
N SER A 90 -17.10 0.56 7.87
CA SER A 90 -16.00 -0.36 7.57
C SER A 90 -16.24 -1.10 6.24
N VAL A 91 -17.47 -1.51 5.94
CA VAL A 91 -17.82 -2.11 4.64
C VAL A 91 -17.57 -1.13 3.49
N VAL A 92 -18.03 0.12 3.63
CA VAL A 92 -17.79 1.17 2.63
C VAL A 92 -16.29 1.43 2.45
N PHE A 93 -15.55 1.50 3.55
CA PHE A 93 -14.10 1.70 3.53
C PHE A 93 -13.37 0.58 2.76
N VAL A 94 -13.67 -0.68 3.08
CA VAL A 94 -13.08 -1.85 2.40
C VAL A 94 -13.42 -1.86 0.91
N TYR A 95 -14.65 -1.52 0.54
CA TYR A 95 -15.05 -1.40 -0.86
C TYR A 95 -14.17 -0.41 -1.63
N TYR A 96 -13.96 0.80 -1.08
CA TYR A 96 -13.09 1.80 -1.72
C TYR A 96 -11.61 1.41 -1.69
N GLU A 97 -11.14 0.75 -0.64
CA GLU A 97 -9.77 0.25 -0.56
C GLU A 97 -9.46 -0.73 -1.70
N ILE A 98 -10.38 -1.68 -1.96
CA ILE A 98 -10.26 -2.62 -3.08
C ILE A 98 -10.31 -1.86 -4.42
N LYS A 99 -11.27 -0.94 -4.57
CA LYS A 99 -11.46 -0.17 -5.81
C LYS A 99 -10.19 0.62 -6.19
N ILE A 100 -9.55 1.28 -5.23
CA ILE A 100 -8.33 2.07 -5.45
C ILE A 100 -7.14 1.19 -5.85
N ARG A 101 -7.02 -0.01 -5.26
CA ARG A 101 -5.83 -0.85 -5.42
C ARG A 101 -5.91 -1.84 -6.56
N ARG A 102 -7.10 -2.15 -7.07
CA ARG A 102 -7.33 -3.16 -8.11
C ARG A 102 -6.48 -2.92 -9.36
N SER A 103 -6.47 -1.68 -9.88
CA SER A 103 -5.73 -1.34 -11.10
C SER A 103 -4.21 -1.49 -10.91
N ALA A 104 -3.68 -1.05 -9.77
CA ALA A 104 -2.25 -1.16 -9.49
C ALA A 104 -1.79 -2.63 -9.33
N TRP A 105 -2.65 -3.50 -8.79
CA TRP A 105 -2.31 -4.92 -8.62
C TRP A 105 -2.29 -5.69 -9.93
N GLN A 106 -3.11 -5.31 -10.91
CA GLN A 106 -3.14 -5.97 -12.22
C GLN A 106 -1.82 -5.78 -12.99
N LEU A 107 -1.17 -4.62 -12.86
CA LEU A 107 0.11 -4.35 -13.52
C LEU A 107 1.33 -4.87 -12.73
N THR A 108 1.17 -5.29 -11.47
CA THR A 108 2.31 -5.80 -10.69
C THR A 108 2.81 -7.15 -11.22
N ASP A 109 1.96 -7.89 -11.95
CA ASP A 109 2.28 -9.19 -12.55
C ASP A 109 2.68 -9.08 -14.03
N ALA A 110 2.69 -7.86 -14.60
CA ALA A 110 3.18 -7.62 -15.94
C ALA A 110 4.73 -7.63 -15.96
N GLY A 111 5.30 -8.01 -17.11
CA GLY A 111 6.75 -8.23 -17.28
C GLY A 111 7.64 -7.02 -16.94
N PRO A 112 8.97 -7.19 -16.98
CA PRO A 112 9.94 -6.15 -16.61
C PRO A 112 9.76 -4.83 -17.38
N ASP A 113 9.25 -4.90 -18.61
CA ASP A 113 8.99 -3.75 -19.48
C ASP A 113 7.87 -2.83 -18.95
N GLU A 114 6.98 -3.35 -18.10
CA GLU A 114 5.91 -2.59 -17.45
C GLU A 114 6.24 -2.20 -15.99
N ALA A 115 7.43 -2.55 -15.49
CA ALA A 115 7.81 -2.36 -14.08
C ALA A 115 7.74 -0.90 -13.63
N LEU A 116 8.17 0.04 -14.48
CA LEU A 116 8.13 1.48 -14.18
C LEU A 116 6.67 1.97 -14.08
N LYS A 117 5.84 1.59 -15.05
CA LYS A 117 4.40 1.93 -15.08
C LYS A 117 3.67 1.33 -13.86
N ALA A 118 3.98 0.09 -13.50
CA ALA A 118 3.46 -0.58 -12.32
C ALA A 118 3.89 0.15 -11.02
N ALA A 119 5.13 0.62 -10.94
CA ALA A 119 5.62 1.39 -9.80
C ALA A 119 4.92 2.76 -9.67
N VAL A 120 4.72 3.47 -10.78
CA VAL A 120 4.00 4.76 -10.82
C VAL A 120 2.54 4.59 -10.40
N LEU A 121 1.81 3.64 -10.99
CA LEU A 121 0.42 3.33 -10.63
C LEU A 121 0.29 2.83 -9.19
N GLY A 122 1.25 2.03 -8.72
CA GLY A 122 1.36 1.62 -7.32
C GLY A 122 1.54 2.82 -6.38
N CYS A 123 2.31 3.83 -6.79
CA CYS A 123 2.49 5.05 -5.99
C CYS A 123 1.22 5.91 -5.99
N GLN A 124 0.57 6.10 -7.15
CA GLN A 124 -0.69 6.85 -7.26
C GLN A 124 -1.83 6.22 -6.46
N SER A 125 -2.02 4.90 -6.56
CA SER A 125 -3.02 4.18 -5.76
C SER A 125 -2.72 4.29 -4.26
N SER A 126 -1.45 4.26 -3.86
CA SER A 126 -1.06 4.44 -2.47
C SER A 126 -1.36 5.85 -1.94
N LEU A 127 -1.27 6.89 -2.79
CA LEU A 127 -1.64 8.26 -2.45
C LEU A 127 -3.15 8.42 -2.30
N GLN A 128 -3.93 7.86 -3.24
CA GLN A 128 -5.38 7.84 -3.13
C GLN A 128 -5.83 7.11 -1.85
N TYR A 129 -5.19 5.99 -1.51
CA TYR A 129 -5.44 5.29 -0.25
C TYR A 129 -5.07 6.13 0.98
N ALA A 130 -3.94 6.86 0.96
CA ALA A 130 -3.58 7.75 2.06
C ALA A 130 -4.59 8.89 2.25
N ARG A 131 -5.16 9.42 1.17
CA ARG A 131 -6.26 10.41 1.24
C ARG A 131 -7.54 9.78 1.79
N LEU A 132 -7.89 8.56 1.36
CA LEU A 132 -9.03 7.82 1.89
C LEU A 132 -8.90 7.67 3.41
N MET A 133 -7.74 7.20 3.90
CA MET A 133 -7.44 7.09 5.34
C MET A 133 -7.68 8.39 6.11
N LYS A 134 -7.24 9.54 5.57
CA LYS A 134 -7.45 10.86 6.20
C LYS A 134 -8.92 11.28 6.21
N TRP A 135 -9.64 11.07 5.12
CA TRP A 135 -11.08 11.34 5.08
C TRP A 135 -11.85 10.45 6.05
N SER A 136 -11.49 9.17 6.12
CA SER A 136 -12.03 8.23 7.09
C SER A 136 -11.76 8.66 8.52
N PHE A 137 -10.55 9.17 8.80
CA PHE A 137 -10.21 9.74 10.10
C PHE A 137 -11.14 10.89 10.50
N TYR A 138 -11.32 11.88 9.63
CA TYR A 138 -12.20 13.02 9.91
C TYR A 138 -13.66 12.60 10.11
N LEU A 139 -14.11 11.59 9.39
CA LEU A 139 -15.47 11.08 9.53
C LEU A 139 -15.65 10.30 10.85
N LEU A 140 -14.64 9.53 11.27
CA LEU A 140 -14.70 8.70 12.48
C LEU A 140 -14.54 9.48 13.79
N ILE A 141 -13.95 10.67 13.76
CA ILE A 141 -13.70 11.44 15.00
C ILE A 141 -14.99 11.83 15.72
N ILE A 142 -16.04 12.19 14.98
CA ILE A 142 -17.35 12.59 15.52
C ILE A 142 -18.01 11.42 16.27
N PRO A 143 -18.28 10.26 15.62
CA PRO A 143 -18.92 9.12 16.29
C PRO A 143 -18.05 8.53 17.40
N ALA A 144 -16.72 8.56 17.27
CA ALA A 144 -15.81 8.08 18.33
C ALA A 144 -15.91 8.95 19.60
N ASN A 145 -15.88 10.28 19.45
CA ASN A 145 -16.01 11.19 20.59
C ASN A 145 -17.43 11.19 21.18
N TRP A 146 -18.47 11.09 20.34
CA TRP A 146 -19.84 10.88 20.79
C TRP A 146 -19.98 9.61 21.64
N TYR A 147 -19.45 8.48 21.15
CA TYR A 147 -19.49 7.21 21.87
C TYR A 147 -18.78 7.31 23.22
N ALA A 148 -17.58 7.91 23.26
CA ALA A 148 -16.84 8.11 24.49
C ALA A 148 -17.63 8.96 25.50
N TYR A 149 -18.25 10.06 25.05
CA TYR A 149 -19.11 10.89 25.91
C TYR A 149 -20.33 10.11 26.43
N ALA A 150 -21.04 9.38 25.56
CA ALA A 150 -22.18 8.57 25.98
C ALA A 150 -21.77 7.51 27.01
N MET A 151 -20.60 6.88 26.84
CA MET A 151 -20.07 5.92 27.80
C MET A 151 -19.65 6.54 29.13
N MET A 152 -19.17 7.79 29.15
CA MET A 152 -18.93 8.53 30.41
C MET A 152 -20.21 8.74 31.22
N GLN A 153 -21.34 8.96 30.54
CA GLN A 153 -22.64 9.16 31.21
C GLN A 153 -23.24 7.83 31.72
N LEU A 154 -22.96 6.71 31.03
CA LEU A 154 -23.53 5.40 31.37
C LEU A 154 -22.67 4.55 32.31
N ARG A 155 -21.35 4.76 32.35
CA ARG A 155 -20.44 3.98 33.19
C ARG A 155 -19.62 4.91 34.07
N GLU A 156 -19.74 4.74 35.39
CA GLU A 156 -18.89 5.43 36.37
C GLU A 156 -17.38 5.19 36.15
N THR A 157 -17.01 4.11 35.47
CA THR A 157 -15.61 3.71 35.24
C THR A 157 -14.99 4.30 33.97
N PHE A 158 -15.77 4.88 33.04
CA PHE A 158 -15.17 5.47 31.84
C PHE A 158 -14.55 6.82 32.20
N SER A 159 -13.26 6.79 32.54
CA SER A 159 -12.49 7.94 32.98
C SER A 159 -12.10 8.85 31.81
N TRP A 160 -11.96 10.16 32.07
CA TRP A 160 -11.37 11.15 31.14
C TRP A 160 -10.02 10.70 30.55
N LYS A 161 -9.28 9.84 31.28
CA LYS A 161 -8.02 9.24 30.81
C LYS A 161 -8.22 8.37 29.55
N ALA A 162 -9.30 7.60 29.48
CA ALA A 162 -9.63 6.78 28.31
C ALA A 162 -9.94 7.65 27.09
N PHE A 163 -10.65 8.76 27.30
CA PHE A 163 -10.94 9.74 26.26
C PHE A 163 -9.68 10.39 25.67
N VAL A 164 -8.76 10.84 26.53
CA VAL A 164 -7.46 11.41 26.11
C VAL A 164 -6.61 10.38 25.39
N PHE A 165 -6.59 9.13 25.88
CA PHE A 165 -5.84 8.05 25.24
C PHE A 165 -6.34 7.75 23.82
N VAL A 166 -7.66 7.62 23.62
CA VAL A 166 -8.24 7.35 22.29
C VAL A 166 -7.94 8.49 21.32
N ASN A 167 -8.13 9.73 21.74
CA ASN A 167 -7.84 10.89 20.89
C ASN A 167 -6.33 11.05 20.61
N GLY A 168 -5.46 10.72 21.57
CA GLY A 168 -4.01 10.67 21.38
C GLY A 168 -3.60 9.62 20.34
N LEU A 169 -4.17 8.42 20.43
CA LEU A 169 -3.93 7.35 19.44
C LEU A 169 -4.41 7.76 18.04
N LEU A 170 -5.57 8.40 17.95
CA LEU A 170 -6.10 8.99 16.72
C LEU A 170 -5.14 10.04 16.14
N ALA A 171 -4.63 10.96 16.95
CA ALA A 171 -3.67 11.97 16.51
C ALA A 171 -2.37 11.36 15.97
N VAL A 172 -1.82 10.34 16.65
CA VAL A 172 -0.63 9.61 16.20
C VAL A 172 -0.88 8.93 14.85
N MET A 173 -2.03 8.26 14.69
CA MET A 173 -2.40 7.65 13.41
C MET A 173 -2.50 8.68 12.29
N TYR A 174 -3.08 9.84 12.55
CA TYR A 174 -3.15 10.94 11.60
C TYR A 174 -1.75 11.42 11.19
N ILE A 175 -0.85 11.67 12.15
CA ILE A 175 0.54 12.09 11.88
C ILE A 175 1.27 11.05 11.02
N CYS A 176 1.19 9.77 11.38
CA CYS A 176 1.78 8.68 10.61
C CYS A 176 1.24 8.64 9.17
N SER A 177 -0.07 8.79 8.99
CA SER A 177 -0.69 8.84 7.66
C SER A 177 -0.21 10.03 6.83
N HIS A 178 0.00 11.18 7.48
CA HIS A 178 0.49 12.39 6.83
C HIS A 178 1.95 12.24 6.38
N ILE A 179 2.82 11.71 7.25
CA ILE A 179 4.22 11.42 6.92
C ILE A 179 4.30 10.42 5.76
N TYR A 180 3.47 9.36 5.81
CA TYR A 180 3.37 8.38 4.73
C TYR A 180 2.98 9.02 3.40
N GLN A 181 1.96 9.88 3.39
CA GLN A 181 1.54 10.59 2.17
C GLN A 181 2.70 11.43 1.60
N LYS A 182 3.36 12.25 2.42
CA LYS A 182 4.48 13.10 1.98
C LYS A 182 5.64 12.28 1.40
N LYS A 183 5.92 11.12 2.00
CA LYS A 183 6.92 10.18 1.46
C LYS A 183 6.52 9.68 0.06
N ARG A 184 5.25 9.37 -0.16
CA ARG A 184 4.74 8.88 -1.45
C ARG A 184 4.71 9.96 -2.54
N GLU A 185 4.40 11.19 -2.18
CA GLU A 185 4.46 12.31 -3.13
C GLU A 185 5.89 12.52 -3.66
N ARG A 186 6.90 12.42 -2.78
CA ARG A 186 8.31 12.48 -3.16
C ARG A 186 8.72 11.31 -4.06
N GLU A 187 8.32 10.08 -3.72
CA GLU A 187 8.61 8.91 -4.55
C GLU A 187 7.97 9.04 -5.94
N LEU A 188 6.72 9.52 -6.03
CA LEU A 188 6.04 9.76 -7.31
C LEU A 188 6.80 10.78 -8.15
N ALA A 189 7.21 11.91 -7.55
CA ALA A 189 7.98 12.93 -8.26
C ALA A 189 9.28 12.38 -8.83
N SER A 190 10.02 11.56 -8.07
CA SER A 190 11.24 10.92 -8.56
C SER A 190 10.98 9.92 -9.69
N LEU A 191 9.90 9.14 -9.61
CA LEU A 191 9.57 8.16 -10.66
C LEU A 191 9.13 8.84 -11.96
N ASN A 192 8.40 9.94 -11.87
CA ASN A 192 8.02 10.72 -13.06
C ASN A 192 9.24 11.34 -13.74
N GLN A 193 10.20 11.88 -12.97
CA GLN A 193 11.45 12.40 -13.55
C GLN A 193 12.24 11.33 -14.31
N VAL A 194 12.29 10.10 -13.81
CA VAL A 194 12.93 8.99 -14.53
C VAL A 194 12.12 8.61 -15.78
N SER A 195 10.79 8.64 -15.70
CA SER A 195 9.92 8.35 -16.84
C SER A 195 9.98 9.40 -17.94
N ASP A 196 10.26 10.68 -17.63
CA ASP A 196 10.32 11.77 -18.60
C ASP A 196 11.70 11.84 -19.30
N ASN A 197 12.72 11.21 -18.72
CA ASN A 197 14.10 11.18 -19.25
C ASN A 197 14.39 9.97 -20.15
N ASN A 198 13.47 8.99 -20.21
CA ASN A 198 13.55 7.76 -20.98
C ASN A 198 12.49 7.77 -22.10
#